data_AF-A0A2S9F604-F1
#
_entry.id   AF-A0A2S9F604-F1
#
_cell.length_a   1.000
_cell.length_b   1.000
_cell.length_c   1.000
_cell.angle_alpha   90.00
_cell.angle_beta   90.00
_cell.angle_gamma   90.00
#
_symmetry.space_group_name_H-M   'P 1'
#
loop_
_entity.id
_entity.type
_entity.pdbx_description
1 polymer ?
#
loop_
_entity_poly.entity_id
_entity_poly.type
_entity_poly.pdbx_seq_one_letter_code
_entity_poly.pdbx_strand_id
1 'polypeptide(L)'
;MNTSLRRISVMIMALIVLLLANATLTQVFTADGLRSDPRNQRVLLDEYSRQRGQISAGGQLLAYSVSTEGRFRFLRTYPNPMTYAPVTGFYSLSYSSSGLERAEDTVLNGSDQRLFGRRLADFFTGRDPRGG
;
A
#
# COMPACT_ATOMS: atom_id res chain seq x y z
N MET A 1 35.10 42.28 6.24
CA MET A 1 33.96 41.34 6.38
C MET A 1 34.38 39.99 5.83
N ASN A 2 34.20 38.94 6.63
CA ASN A 2 35.11 37.81 6.70
C ASN A 2 34.84 36.82 5.56
N THR A 3 35.56 36.98 4.45
CA THR A 3 35.43 36.19 3.21
C THR A 3 35.62 34.69 3.44
N SER A 4 36.48 34.31 4.39
CA SER A 4 36.68 32.92 4.80
C SER A 4 35.44 32.31 5.46
N LEU A 5 34.79 33.03 6.37
CA LEU A 5 33.54 32.57 7.00
C LEU A 5 32.42 32.44 5.97
N ARG A 6 32.31 33.40 5.04
CA ARG A 6 31.30 33.34 3.97
C ARG A 6 31.48 32.11 3.07
N ARG A 7 32.71 31.74 2.72
CA ARG A 7 32.98 30.54 1.90
C ARG A 7 32.62 29.25 2.64
N ILE A 8 32.96 29.14 3.92
CA ILE A 8 32.64 27.95 4.73
C ILE A 8 31.12 27.81 4.90
N SER A 9 30.40 28.90 5.20
CA SER A 9 28.94 28.86 5.32
C SER A 9 28.26 28.47 4.01
N VAL A 10 28.73 28.95 2.86
CA VAL A 10 28.21 28.54 1.54
C VAL A 10 28.48 27.06 1.28
N MET A 11 29.65 26.55 1.66
CA MET A 11 30.00 25.14 1.48
C MET A 11 29.14 24.21 2.33
N ILE A 12 28.91 24.56 3.60
CA ILE A 12 28.00 23.82 4.49
C ILE A 12 26.55 23.88 3.96
N MET A 13 26.09 25.04 3.50
CA MET A 13 24.76 25.19 2.92
C MET A 13 24.59 24.33 1.66
N ALA A 14 25.61 24.26 0.81
CA ALA A 14 25.61 23.38 -0.36
C ALA A 14 25.53 21.90 0.04
N LEU A 15 26.27 21.46 1.07
CA LEU A 15 26.20 20.09 1.58
C LEU A 15 24.81 19.76 2.16
N ILE A 16 24.17 20.69 2.86
CA ILE A 16 22.80 20.51 3.39
C ILE A 16 21.81 20.37 2.24
N VAL A 17 21.89 21.22 1.22
CA VAL A 17 21.02 21.14 0.04
C VAL A 17 21.25 19.82 -0.71
N LEU A 18 22.50 19.38 -0.84
CA LEU A 18 22.83 18.11 -1.48
C LEU A 18 22.26 16.92 -0.71
N LEU A 19 22.35 16.94 0.62
CA LEU A 19 21.76 15.93 1.50
C LEU A 19 20.24 15.91 1.39
N LEU A 20 19.59 17.08 1.41
CA LEU A 20 18.15 17.20 1.25
C LEU A 20 17.71 16.66 -0.11
N ALA A 21 18.40 17.04 -1.20
CA ALA A 21 18.11 16.53 -2.52
C ALA A 21 18.23 14.99 -2.60
N ASN A 22 19.28 14.43 -1.99
CA ASN A 22 19.46 12.98 -1.93
C ASN A 22 18.34 12.28 -1.13
N ALA A 23 17.94 12.87 0.00
CA ALA A 23 16.82 12.38 0.81
C ALA A 23 15.50 12.46 0.05
N THR A 24 15.24 13.57 -0.67
CA THR A 24 14.04 13.73 -1.49
C THR A 24 14.02 12.74 -2.65
N LEU A 25 15.13 12.52 -3.34
CA LEU A 25 15.22 11.52 -4.40
C LEU A 25 14.93 10.10 -3.87
N THR A 26 15.51 9.75 -2.72
CA THR A 26 15.28 8.45 -2.08
C THR A 26 13.81 8.30 -1.65
N GLN A 27 13.24 9.32 -1.00
CA GLN A 27 11.86 9.29 -0.53
C GLN A 27 10.81 9.34 -1.65
N VAL A 28 11.13 9.89 -2.82
CA VAL A 28 10.17 9.96 -3.94
C VAL A 28 10.34 8.78 -4.90
N PHE A 29 11.57 8.38 -5.23
CA PHE A 29 11.80 7.35 -6.25
C PHE A 29 12.01 5.94 -5.69
N THR A 30 12.54 5.79 -4.47
CA THR A 30 12.74 4.45 -3.86
C THR A 30 11.71 4.09 -2.80
N ALA A 31 10.89 5.05 -2.35
CA ALA A 31 9.84 4.76 -1.39
C ALA A 31 8.81 3.77 -1.94
N ASP A 32 8.44 3.88 -3.22
CA ASP A 32 7.48 2.95 -3.83
C ASP A 32 7.99 1.51 -3.78
N GLY A 33 9.29 1.29 -4.09
CA GLY A 33 9.93 -0.03 -4.01
C GLY A 33 9.97 -0.61 -2.60
N LEU A 34 10.35 0.19 -1.60
CA LEU A 34 10.41 -0.23 -0.19
C LEU A 34 9.04 -0.45 0.44
N ARG A 35 8.01 0.26 -0.04
CA ARG A 35 6.63 0.11 0.40
C ARG A 35 5.97 -1.11 -0.23
N SER A 36 6.36 -1.46 -1.46
CA SER A 36 5.92 -2.67 -2.17
C SER A 36 6.66 -3.95 -1.77
N ASP A 37 7.66 -3.88 -0.88
CA ASP A 37 8.39 -5.07 -0.47
C ASP A 37 7.44 -6.03 0.29
N PRO A 38 7.25 -7.27 -0.22
CA PRO A 38 6.36 -8.26 0.40
C PRO A 38 6.79 -8.67 1.82
N ARG A 39 7.99 -8.31 2.28
CA ARG A 39 8.47 -8.55 3.65
C ARG A 39 8.07 -7.45 4.64
N ASN A 40 7.47 -6.35 4.18
CA ASN A 40 7.12 -5.23 5.04
C ASN A 40 5.84 -5.48 5.85
N GLN A 41 6.00 -6.08 7.04
CA GLN A 41 4.88 -6.43 7.93
C GLN A 41 4.05 -5.23 8.43
N ARG A 42 4.61 -4.01 8.42
CA ARG A 42 3.85 -2.80 8.81
C ARG A 42 2.78 -2.43 7.81
N VAL A 43 3.10 -2.52 6.51
CA VAL A 43 2.13 -2.25 5.43
C VAL A 43 1.02 -3.29 5.48
N LEU A 44 1.38 -4.57 5.66
CA LEU A 44 0.42 -5.67 5.83
C LEU A 44 -0.54 -5.46 7.00
N LEU A 45 -0.07 -4.96 8.16
CA LEU A 45 -0.97 -4.68 9.29
C LEU A 45 -1.96 -3.54 9.02
N ASP A 46 -1.51 -2.46 8.38
CA ASP A 46 -2.41 -1.35 7.97
C ASP A 46 -3.43 -1.84 6.93
N GLU A 47 -3.00 -2.72 6.03
CA GLU A 47 -3.84 -3.28 4.98
C GLU A 47 -4.94 -4.21 5.52
N TYR A 48 -4.64 -5.03 6.53
CA TYR A 48 -5.64 -5.86 7.22
C TYR A 48 -6.56 -5.07 8.17
N SER A 49 -6.23 -3.81 8.46
CA SER A 49 -7.13 -2.88 9.17
C SER A 49 -8.22 -2.32 8.26
N ARG A 50 -8.03 -2.43 6.93
CA ARG A 50 -8.94 -1.92 5.91
C ARG A 50 -9.68 -3.05 5.21
N GLN A 51 -10.91 -2.77 4.78
CA GLN A 51 -11.67 -3.73 4.02
C GLN A 51 -11.14 -3.81 2.58
N ARG A 52 -10.48 -4.92 2.26
CA ARG A 52 -9.99 -5.23 0.90
C ARG A 52 -11.16 -5.50 -0.06
N GLY A 53 -11.02 -5.10 -1.33
CA GLY A 53 -12.03 -5.19 -2.40
C GLY A 53 -12.46 -6.63 -2.72
N GLN A 54 -13.64 -6.79 -3.31
CA GLN A 54 -14.21 -8.12 -3.59
C GLN A 54 -13.86 -8.60 -5.01
N ILE A 55 -13.60 -9.89 -5.16
CA ILE A 55 -13.45 -10.51 -6.48
C ILE A 55 -14.75 -11.25 -6.79
N SER A 56 -15.37 -10.94 -7.93
CA SER A 56 -16.61 -11.58 -8.37
C SER A 56 -16.53 -12.01 -9.83
N ALA A 57 -17.25 -13.08 -10.17
CA ALA A 57 -17.41 -13.55 -11.54
C ALA A 57 -18.85 -14.03 -11.75
N GLY A 58 -19.52 -13.55 -12.81
CA GLY A 58 -20.89 -13.96 -13.13
C GLY A 58 -21.91 -13.68 -12.01
N GLY A 59 -21.68 -12.65 -11.19
CA GLY A 59 -22.53 -12.32 -10.03
C GLY A 59 -22.24 -13.13 -8.76
N GLN A 60 -21.29 -14.07 -8.80
CA GLN A 60 -20.86 -14.85 -7.64
C GLN A 60 -19.58 -14.25 -7.03
N LEU A 61 -19.53 -14.17 -5.69
CA LEU A 61 -18.33 -13.74 -4.97
C LEU A 61 -17.31 -14.89 -4.92
N LEU A 62 -16.11 -14.64 -5.46
CA LEU A 62 -14.99 -15.57 -5.45
C LEU A 62 -14.04 -15.34 -4.26
N ALA A 63 -13.88 -14.08 -3.86
CA ALA A 63 -13.12 -13.69 -2.67
C ALA A 63 -13.70 -12.41 -2.06
N TYR A 64 -13.83 -12.39 -0.74
CA TYR A 64 -14.28 -11.21 0.02
C TYR A 64 -13.64 -11.17 1.40
N SER A 65 -13.71 -10.00 2.05
CA SER A 65 -13.13 -9.79 3.37
C SER A 65 -14.19 -9.68 4.44
N VAL A 66 -14.09 -10.50 5.49
CA VAL A 66 -15.02 -10.57 6.63
C VAL A 66 -14.37 -9.92 7.85
N SER A 67 -15.13 -9.10 8.58
CA SER A 67 -14.64 -8.53 9.83
C SER A 67 -14.47 -9.60 10.91
N THR A 68 -13.33 -9.63 11.59
CA THR A 68 -13.10 -10.52 12.75
C THR A 68 -12.77 -9.70 13.99
N GLU A 69 -12.99 -10.27 15.18
CA GLU A 69 -12.69 -9.62 16.46
C GLU A 69 -11.20 -9.74 16.86
N GLY A 70 -10.37 -10.38 16.04
CA GLY A 70 -8.95 -10.57 16.30
C GLY A 70 -8.09 -9.35 15.97
N ARG A 71 -6.77 -9.51 16.16
CA ARG A 71 -5.76 -8.49 15.77
C ARG A 71 -5.84 -8.10 14.29
N PHE A 72 -6.34 -9.01 13.44
CA PHE A 72 -6.57 -8.77 12.02
C PHE A 72 -8.05 -8.46 11.79
N ARG A 73 -8.36 -7.18 11.62
CA ARG A 73 -9.76 -6.72 11.58
C ARG A 73 -10.53 -7.29 10.40
N PHE A 74 -9.88 -7.55 9.28
CA PHE A 74 -10.49 -8.17 8.09
C PHE A 74 -9.75 -9.44 7.68
N LEU A 75 -10.46 -10.57 7.66
CA LEU A 75 -9.96 -11.85 7.17
C LEU A 75 -10.44 -12.09 5.73
N ARG A 76 -9.53 -12.51 4.86
CA ARG A 76 -9.87 -12.88 3.48
C ARG A 76 -10.50 -14.27 3.41
N THR A 77 -11.69 -14.38 2.82
CA THR A 77 -12.46 -15.62 2.69
C THR A 77 -12.71 -15.95 1.22
N TYR A 78 -12.55 -17.23 0.87
CA TYR A 78 -12.77 -17.79 -0.46
C TYR A 78 -13.87 -18.86 -0.34
N PRO A 79 -15.09 -18.64 -0.87
CA PRO A 79 -16.19 -19.59 -0.74
C PRO A 79 -15.94 -20.93 -1.45
N ASN A 80 -15.34 -20.86 -2.65
CA ASN A 80 -15.08 -22.01 -3.51
C ASN A 80 -13.58 -22.08 -3.85
N PRO A 81 -12.72 -22.39 -2.85
CA PRO A 81 -11.28 -22.26 -3.01
C PRO A 81 -10.72 -23.21 -4.06
N MET A 82 -11.15 -24.47 -4.10
CA MET A 82 -10.58 -25.45 -5.04
C MET A 82 -10.94 -25.16 -6.51
N THR A 83 -12.12 -24.61 -6.76
CA THR A 83 -12.61 -24.32 -8.12
C THR A 83 -11.91 -23.09 -8.72
N TYR A 84 -11.69 -22.06 -7.91
CA TYR A 84 -11.21 -20.77 -8.39
C TYR A 84 -9.76 -20.44 -7.97
N ALA A 85 -9.10 -21.27 -7.16
CA ALA A 85 -7.71 -21.06 -6.73
C ALA A 85 -6.73 -20.77 -7.88
N PRO A 86 -6.79 -21.43 -9.05
CA PRO A 86 -5.88 -21.10 -10.16
C PRO A 86 -6.06 -19.68 -10.70
N VAL A 87 -7.27 -19.11 -10.56
CA VAL A 87 -7.60 -17.77 -11.04
C VAL A 87 -7.39 -16.74 -9.94
N THR A 88 -8.05 -16.88 -8.79
CA THR A 88 -7.95 -15.93 -7.68
C THR A 88 -6.55 -15.92 -7.07
N GLY A 89 -5.89 -17.07 -7.04
CA GLY A 89 -4.70 -17.28 -6.23
C GLY A 89 -5.03 -17.29 -4.75
N PHE A 90 -4.09 -16.83 -3.94
CA PHE A 90 -4.24 -16.67 -2.50
C PHE A 90 -3.72 -15.31 -2.05
N TYR A 91 -4.13 -14.89 -0.85
CA TYR A 91 -3.62 -13.71 -0.15
C TYR A 91 -3.25 -14.15 1.27
N SER A 92 -1.97 -14.05 1.61
CA SER A 92 -1.42 -14.49 2.90
C SER A 92 -0.44 -13.46 3.45
N LEU A 93 -0.47 -13.27 4.77
CA LEU A 93 0.50 -12.44 5.51
C LEU A 93 1.93 -12.97 5.38
N SER A 94 2.09 -14.30 5.44
CA SER A 94 3.42 -14.93 5.47
C SER A 94 3.92 -15.28 4.07
N TYR A 95 3.00 -15.64 3.16
CA TYR A 95 3.34 -16.14 1.83
C TYR A 95 3.04 -15.13 0.70
N SER A 96 2.70 -13.89 1.04
CA SER A 96 2.30 -12.85 0.09
C SER A 96 1.06 -13.24 -0.72
N SER A 97 0.88 -12.63 -1.88
CA SER A 97 -0.25 -12.85 -2.79
C SER A 97 0.18 -13.55 -4.09
N SER A 98 -0.76 -14.23 -4.74
CA SER A 98 -0.57 -14.90 -6.04
C SER A 98 -1.78 -14.74 -6.95
N GLY A 99 -1.63 -15.08 -8.23
CA GLY A 99 -2.73 -15.02 -9.20
C GLY A 99 -3.32 -13.62 -9.34
N LEU A 100 -4.65 -13.55 -9.44
CA LEU A 100 -5.37 -12.29 -9.55
C LEU A 100 -5.22 -11.40 -8.31
N GLU A 101 -5.13 -11.97 -7.10
CA GLU A 101 -4.89 -11.21 -5.86
C GLU A 101 -3.57 -10.42 -5.88
N ARG A 102 -2.57 -10.89 -6.64
CA ARG A 102 -1.31 -10.17 -6.83
C ARG A 102 -1.37 -9.17 -7.97
N ALA A 103 -2.01 -9.56 -9.08
CA ALA A 103 -2.11 -8.71 -10.27
C ALA A 103 -2.93 -7.44 -9.99
N GLU A 104 -4.03 -7.58 -9.24
CA GLU A 104 -4.96 -6.50 -8.92
C GLU A 104 -4.79 -5.97 -7.49
N ASP A 105 -3.61 -6.20 -6.88
CA ASP A 105 -3.34 -5.82 -5.49
C ASP A 105 -3.60 -4.33 -5.25
N THR A 106 -3.22 -3.47 -6.20
CA THR A 106 -3.40 -2.01 -6.13
C THR A 106 -4.86 -1.57 -6.11
N VAL A 107 -5.73 -2.28 -6.83
CA VAL A 107 -7.17 -2.01 -6.87
C VAL A 107 -7.83 -2.54 -5.60
N LEU A 108 -7.52 -3.80 -5.27
CA LEU A 108 -8.09 -4.53 -4.14
C LEU A 108 -7.72 -3.90 -2.80
N ASN A 109 -6.55 -3.29 -2.67
CA ASN A 109 -6.15 -2.57 -1.46
C ASN A 109 -6.50 -1.08 -1.47
N GLY A 110 -7.07 -0.60 -2.58
CA GLY A 110 -7.46 0.79 -2.75
C GLY A 110 -6.29 1.75 -2.98
N SER A 111 -5.07 1.25 -3.23
CA SER A 111 -3.89 2.09 -3.52
C SER A 111 -3.84 2.62 -4.95
N ASP A 112 -4.69 2.11 -5.85
CA ASP A 112 -4.81 2.57 -7.24
C ASP A 112 -5.11 4.08 -7.30
N GLN A 113 -4.40 4.79 -8.18
CA GLN A 113 -4.59 6.20 -8.49
C GLN A 113 -6.02 6.53 -8.92
N ARG A 114 -6.71 5.58 -9.57
CA ARG A 114 -8.14 5.70 -9.94
C ARG A 114 -9.05 5.81 -8.72
N LEU A 115 -8.63 5.26 -7.58
CA LEU A 115 -9.35 5.31 -6.30
C LEU A 115 -8.87 6.47 -5.41
N PHE A 116 -7.89 7.27 -5.86
CA PHE A 116 -7.37 8.42 -5.10
C PHE A 116 -8.45 9.47 -4.78
N GLY A 117 -9.31 9.78 -5.75
CA GLY A 117 -10.42 10.73 -5.54
C GLY A 117 -11.43 10.26 -4.49
N ARG A 118 -11.72 8.95 -4.44
CA ARG A 118 -12.58 8.34 -3.41
C ARG A 118 -11.91 8.37 -2.04
N ARG A 119 -10.60 8.05 -1.96
CA ARG A 119 -9.82 8.14 -0.72
C ARG A 119 -9.76 9.55 -0.15
N LEU A 120 -9.63 10.58 -0.99
CA LEU A 120 -9.63 11.97 -0.53
C LEU A 120 -10.99 12.33 0.07
N ALA A 121 -12.08 11.96 -0.61
CA ALA A 121 -13.43 12.17 -0.11
C ALA A 121 -13.72 11.38 1.19
N ASP A 122 -13.29 10.12 1.28
CA ASP A 122 -13.44 9.28 2.47
C ASP A 122 -12.64 9.82 3.66
N PHE A 123 -11.43 10.36 3.42
CA PHE A 123 -10.62 11.04 4.45
C PHE A 123 -11.32 12.30 4.98
N PHE A 124 -11.88 13.14 4.10
CA PHE A 124 -12.64 14.32 4.51
C PHE A 124 -13.98 13.99 5.17
N THR A 125 -14.59 12.84 4.85
CA THR A 125 -15.88 12.40 5.42
C THR A 125 -15.74 11.45 6.62
N GLY A 126 -14.50 11.12 7.02
CA GLY A 126 -14.23 10.23 8.15
C GLY A 126 -14.65 8.78 7.92
N ARG A 127 -14.84 8.34 6.67
CA ARG A 127 -15.12 6.94 6.35
C ARG A 127 -13.83 6.15 6.25
N ASP A 128 -13.85 4.92 6.75
CA ASP A 128 -12.72 4.00 6.60
C ASP A 128 -12.47 3.75 5.10
N PRO A 129 -11.26 4.03 4.60
CA PRO A 129 -10.91 3.81 3.20
C PRO A 129 -11.00 2.33 2.86
N ARG A 130 -11.84 1.99 1.87
CA ARG A 130 -12.04 0.63 1.37
C ARG A 130 -11.33 0.43 0.04
N GLY A 131 -10.85 -0.78 -0.18
CA GLY A 131 -10.44 -1.23 -1.51
C GLY A 131 -11.64 -1.32 -2.45
N GLY A 132 -11.40 -1.13 -3.74
CA GLY A 132 -12.43 -1.26 -4.78
C GLY A 132 -12.58 -2.71 -5.19
#